data_AF-A0A7X8Z6C6-F1
#
_entry.id   AF-A0A7X8Z6C6-F1
#
_cell.length_a   1.000
_cell.length_b   1.000
_cell.length_c   1.000
_cell.angle_alpha   90.00
_cell.angle_beta   90.00
_cell.angle_gamma   90.00
#
_symmetry.space_group_name_H-M   'P 1'
#
loop_
_entity.id
_entity.type
_entity.pdbx_description
1 polymer ?
#
loop_
_entity_poly.entity_id
_entity_poly.type
_entity_poly.pdbx_seq_one_letter_code
_entity_poly.pdbx_strand_id
1 'polypeptide(L)'
;MIRIRIHPLFLLTLFISGITGRYLSMLLVFFSVLLHEVAHILTAFGFGYRTTAVELFPFGGVARLDYSLFNDPRAEAVTALAGPVQSGILALLAKAMEGWFGYVPVCGELLRINLGLAFFNLLPLFPLDGGRVLRAFLATARGYTVATRQAVRLTKYVVALGIPASFFLAPGTPVPFYLPFLLVFLYLAAGKENLFYAYWRQKDRKLRVLKEKGLLPARVWLIDAKRRSGEVLPFLQGKDYHLLLLRDRKGRIFGFFKEEELSGLSGENLSLSFYRLWLERKGEKGGKGGKGDPFFLSKKVDNP
;
A
#
# COMPACT_ATOMS: atom_id res chain seq x y z
N MET A 1 -21.91 6.08 -0.45
CA MET A 1 -22.21 5.76 0.97
C MET A 1 -21.11 4.86 1.50
N ILE A 2 -20.47 5.24 2.60
CA ILE A 2 -19.46 4.42 3.27
C ILE A 2 -20.20 3.32 4.05
N ARG A 3 -19.90 2.05 3.78
CA ARG A 3 -20.47 0.94 4.56
C ARG A 3 -19.59 0.70 5.80
N ILE A 4 -20.16 0.88 6.99
CA ILE A 4 -19.53 0.53 8.26
C ILE A 4 -19.95 -0.89 8.61
N ARG A 5 -18.98 -1.78 8.86
CA ARG A 5 -19.22 -3.16 9.30
C ARG A 5 -18.53 -3.39 10.63
N ILE A 6 -19.30 -3.87 11.61
CA ILE A 6 -18.80 -4.23 12.94
C ILE A 6 -18.54 -5.73 12.94
N HIS A 7 -17.29 -6.13 13.22
CA HIS A 7 -16.94 -7.55 13.30
C HIS A 7 -17.51 -8.18 14.59
N PRO A 8 -18.01 -9.44 14.58
CA PRO A 8 -18.54 -10.09 15.78
C PRO A 8 -17.58 -10.12 16.98
N LEU A 9 -16.27 -10.22 16.73
CA LEU A 9 -15.26 -10.15 17.79
C LEU A 9 -15.23 -8.79 18.51
N PHE A 10 -15.66 -7.71 17.87
CA PHE A 10 -15.79 -6.40 18.53
C PHE A 10 -16.91 -6.43 19.58
N LEU A 11 -18.04 -7.07 19.25
CA LEU A 11 -19.14 -7.27 20.20
C LEU A 11 -18.70 -8.13 21.39
N LEU A 12 -17.89 -9.17 21.14
CA LEU A 12 -17.29 -9.98 22.20
C LEU A 12 -16.38 -9.15 23.13
N THR A 13 -15.51 -8.30 22.58
CA THR A 13 -14.68 -7.42 23.41
C THR A 13 -15.49 -6.40 24.20
N LEU A 14 -16.57 -5.88 23.62
CA LEU A 14 -17.49 -4.98 24.30
C LEU A 14 -18.18 -5.70 25.47
N PHE A 15 -18.64 -6.93 25.26
CA PHE A 15 -19.25 -7.76 26.29
C PHE A 15 -18.29 -8.06 27.45
N ILE A 16 -17.05 -8.48 27.16
CA ILE A 16 -16.01 -8.70 28.17
C ILE A 16 -15.67 -7.40 28.92
N SER A 17 -15.61 -6.26 28.22
CA SER A 17 -15.39 -4.95 28.84
C SER A 17 -16.53 -4.56 29.79
N GLY A 18 -17.77 -4.94 29.45
CA GLY A 18 -18.94 -4.74 30.31
C GLY A 18 -18.86 -5.55 31.60
N ILE A 19 -18.54 -6.84 31.50
CA ILE A 19 -18.38 -7.74 32.67
C ILE A 19 -17.26 -7.25 33.59
N THR A 20 -16.16 -6.74 33.02
CA THR A 20 -15.01 -6.25 33.80
C THR A 20 -15.18 -4.81 34.32
N GLY A 21 -16.31 -4.15 34.03
CA GLY A 21 -16.56 -2.75 34.42
C GLY A 21 -15.75 -1.71 33.64
N ARG A 22 -15.07 -2.10 32.56
CA ARG A 22 -14.17 -1.24 31.75
C ARG A 22 -14.83 -0.71 30.47
N TYR A 23 -16.16 -0.65 30.44
CA TYR A 23 -16.93 -0.23 29.27
C TYR A 23 -16.56 1.20 28.82
N LEU A 24 -16.29 2.11 29.76
CA LEU A 24 -15.92 3.50 29.43
C LEU A 24 -14.59 3.55 28.65
N SER A 25 -13.55 2.88 29.15
CA SER A 25 -12.26 2.82 28.45
C SER A 25 -12.40 2.15 27.07
N MET A 26 -13.24 1.13 26.95
CA MET A 26 -13.51 0.48 25.65
C MET A 26 -14.20 1.44 24.66
N LEU A 27 -15.15 2.25 25.13
CA LEU A 27 -15.77 3.30 24.31
C LEU A 27 -14.75 4.35 23.89
N LEU A 28 -13.89 4.81 24.80
CA LEU A 28 -12.83 5.78 24.48
C LEU A 28 -11.83 5.24 23.46
N VAL A 29 -11.42 3.97 23.57
CA VAL A 29 -10.58 3.30 22.56
C VAL A 29 -11.30 3.23 21.23
N PHE A 30 -12.56 2.79 21.22
CA PHE A 30 -13.35 2.70 19.99
C PHE A 30 -13.49 4.05 19.27
N PHE A 31 -13.86 5.11 19.99
CA PHE A 31 -13.99 6.44 19.41
C PHE A 31 -12.64 6.99 18.94
N SER A 32 -11.56 6.77 19.69
CA SER A 32 -10.23 7.20 19.28
C SER A 32 -9.79 6.52 17.98
N VAL A 33 -10.00 5.20 17.86
CA VAL A 33 -9.72 4.45 16.64
C VAL A 33 -10.64 4.89 15.49
N LEU A 34 -11.93 5.13 15.75
CA LEU A 34 -12.86 5.60 14.73
C LEU A 34 -12.42 6.96 14.16
N LEU A 35 -12.06 7.91 15.02
CA LEU A 35 -11.58 9.23 14.60
C LEU A 35 -10.25 9.15 13.85
N HIS A 36 -9.37 8.24 14.25
CA HIS A 36 -8.13 7.93 13.54
C HIS A 36 -8.39 7.46 12.11
N GLU A 37 -9.30 6.50 11.94
CA GLU A 37 -9.69 6.02 10.60
C GLU A 37 -10.38 7.09 9.76
N VAL A 38 -11.23 7.92 10.37
CA VAL A 38 -11.86 9.05 9.69
C VAL A 38 -10.81 10.03 9.16
N ALA A 39 -9.73 10.29 9.90
CA ALA A 39 -8.64 11.16 9.44
C ALA A 39 -7.97 10.64 8.17
N HIS A 40 -7.72 9.32 8.08
CA HIS A 40 -7.22 8.71 6.84
C HIS A 40 -8.22 8.90 5.68
N ILE A 41 -9.50 8.66 5.92
CA ILE A 41 -10.53 8.76 4.88
C ILE A 41 -10.66 10.19 4.35
N LEU A 42 -10.74 11.17 5.23
CA LEU A 42 -10.83 12.59 4.86
C LEU A 42 -9.61 13.04 4.06
N THR A 43 -8.42 12.61 4.47
CA THR A 43 -7.18 12.92 3.75
C THR A 43 -7.16 12.26 2.36
N ALA A 44 -7.56 11.00 2.26
CA ALA A 44 -7.68 10.30 0.98
C ALA A 44 -8.68 10.99 0.03
N PHE A 45 -9.80 11.49 0.56
CA PHE A 45 -10.79 12.26 -0.21
C PHE A 45 -10.21 13.56 -0.76
N GLY A 46 -9.37 14.26 0.03
CA GLY A 46 -8.66 15.45 -0.42
C GLY A 46 -7.73 15.20 -1.62
N PHE A 47 -7.17 14.00 -1.73
CA PHE A 47 -6.38 13.58 -2.89
C PHE A 47 -7.23 13.02 -4.05
N GLY A 48 -8.56 13.01 -3.94
CA GLY A 48 -9.47 12.50 -4.97
C GLY A 48 -9.64 10.97 -4.96
N TYR A 49 -9.18 10.28 -3.92
CA TYR A 49 -9.46 8.86 -3.71
C TYR A 49 -10.78 8.69 -2.99
N ARG A 50 -11.55 7.65 -3.32
CA ARG A 50 -12.80 7.31 -2.60
C ARG A 50 -12.64 5.95 -1.96
N THR A 51 -13.09 5.82 -0.72
CA THR A 51 -13.11 4.57 0.06
C THR A 51 -14.50 3.95 -0.03
N THR A 52 -14.55 2.62 -0.14
CA THR A 52 -15.79 1.85 -0.30
C THR A 52 -16.33 1.27 1.01
N ALA A 53 -15.49 1.00 2.01
CA ALA A 53 -15.94 0.47 3.30
C ALA A 53 -14.91 0.69 4.44
N VAL A 54 -15.42 0.74 5.67
CA VAL A 54 -14.64 0.70 6.91
C VAL A 54 -15.08 -0.52 7.71
N GLU A 55 -14.17 -1.45 7.98
CA GLU A 55 -14.42 -2.63 8.81
C GLU A 55 -13.75 -2.47 10.17
N LEU A 56 -14.53 -2.50 11.25
CA LEU A 56 -14.03 -2.28 12.60
C LEU A 56 -13.75 -3.62 13.28
N PHE A 57 -12.49 -3.87 13.69
CA PHE A 57 -12.07 -5.04 14.45
C PHE A 57 -11.78 -4.65 15.92
N PRO A 58 -11.83 -5.60 16.86
CA PRO A 58 -11.53 -5.35 18.28
C PRO A 58 -10.10 -4.87 18.57
N PHE A 59 -9.13 -5.20 17.71
CA PHE A 59 -7.72 -4.82 17.87
C PHE A 59 -7.34 -3.59 17.02
N GLY A 60 -8.33 -2.88 16.47
CA GLY A 60 -8.16 -1.73 15.57
C GLY A 60 -9.18 -1.73 14.43
N GLY A 61 -9.47 -0.57 13.86
CA GLY A 61 -10.20 -0.49 12.61
C GLY A 61 -9.31 -1.05 11.50
N VAL A 62 -9.80 -2.02 10.72
CA VAL A 62 -9.23 -2.23 9.40
C VAL A 62 -10.12 -1.47 8.46
N ALA A 63 -9.89 -0.15 8.33
CA ALA A 63 -10.42 0.50 7.17
C ALA A 63 -9.89 -0.28 5.97
N ARG A 64 -10.80 -0.84 5.17
CA ARG A 64 -10.47 -1.26 3.82
C ARG A 64 -10.31 0.04 3.02
N LEU A 65 -9.28 0.82 3.37
CA LEU A 65 -8.76 1.89 2.56
C LEU A 65 -8.48 1.21 1.23
N ASP A 66 -9.34 1.55 0.27
CA ASP A 66 -9.29 0.99 -1.05
C ASP A 66 -7.85 1.08 -1.53
N TYR A 67 -7.36 -0.01 -2.11
CA TYR A 67 -6.10 -0.11 -2.88
C TYR A 67 -5.94 0.98 -3.96
N SER A 68 -6.85 1.95 -4.02
CA SER A 68 -6.82 3.19 -4.79
C SER A 68 -5.60 4.08 -4.53
N LEU A 69 -5.07 4.13 -3.30
CA LEU A 69 -3.84 4.88 -2.95
C LEU A 69 -2.56 4.17 -3.41
N PHE A 70 -2.69 2.90 -3.77
CA PHE A 70 -1.56 2.10 -4.24
C PHE A 70 -0.91 2.79 -5.44
N ASN A 71 0.41 2.92 -5.40
CA ASN A 71 1.24 3.60 -6.39
C ASN A 71 1.19 5.14 -6.45
N ASP A 72 0.65 5.84 -5.44
CA ASP A 72 0.93 7.26 -5.24
C ASP A 72 1.66 7.45 -3.90
N PRO A 73 3.02 7.43 -3.91
CA PRO A 73 3.81 7.52 -2.68
C PRO A 73 3.48 8.75 -1.83
N ARG A 74 3.20 9.90 -2.47
CA ARG A 74 2.90 11.12 -1.72
C ARG A 74 1.53 11.03 -1.06
N ALA A 75 0.51 10.67 -1.84
CA ALA A 75 -0.84 10.55 -1.30
C ALA A 75 -0.91 9.47 -0.21
N GLU A 76 -0.20 8.36 -0.40
CA GLU A 76 -0.13 7.31 0.61
C GLU A 76 0.59 7.76 1.89
N ALA A 77 1.77 8.36 1.80
CA ALA A 77 2.51 8.80 2.98
C ALA A 77 1.71 9.83 3.79
N VAL A 78 1.12 10.82 3.12
CA VAL A 78 0.31 11.86 3.78
C VAL A 78 -0.96 11.25 4.38
N THR A 79 -1.62 10.34 3.66
CA THR A 79 -2.81 9.66 4.19
C THR A 79 -2.45 8.80 5.40
N ALA A 80 -1.37 8.02 5.34
CA ALA A 80 -0.92 7.18 6.44
C ALA A 80 -0.53 8.01 7.67
N LEU A 81 0.08 9.19 7.51
CA LEU A 81 0.38 10.08 8.63
C LEU A 81 -0.85 10.74 9.26
N ALA A 82 -1.97 10.84 8.53
CA ALA A 82 -3.15 11.55 9.00
C ALA A 82 -3.74 10.97 10.30
N GLY A 83 -3.79 9.64 10.43
CA GLY A 83 -4.27 8.95 11.63
C GLY A 83 -3.40 9.27 12.85
N PRO A 84 -2.08 8.97 12.83
CA PRO A 84 -1.18 9.31 13.93
C PRO A 84 -1.15 10.79 14.30
N VAL A 85 -1.20 11.70 13.32
CA VAL A 85 -1.29 13.15 13.58
C VAL A 85 -2.59 13.49 14.30
N GLN A 86 -3.73 12.96 13.83
CA GLN A 86 -5.02 13.14 14.49
C GLN A 86 -4.99 12.63 15.95
N SER A 87 -4.40 11.45 16.18
CA SER A 87 -4.29 10.90 17.53
C SER A 87 -3.35 11.75 18.39
N GLY A 88 -2.22 12.22 17.86
CA GLY A 88 -1.35 13.18 18.54
C GLY A 88 -2.08 14.47 18.93
N ILE A 89 -2.92 15.02 18.05
CA ILE A 89 -3.75 16.19 18.35
C ILE A 89 -4.73 15.90 19.49
N LEU A 90 -5.45 14.78 19.46
CA LEU A 90 -6.36 14.40 20.55
C LEU A 90 -5.64 14.24 21.89
N ALA A 91 -4.45 13.64 21.88
CA ALA A 91 -3.62 13.51 23.07
C ALA A 91 -3.25 14.88 23.66
N LEU A 92 -2.80 15.82 22.81
CA LEU A 92 -2.46 17.18 23.23
C LEU A 92 -3.66 17.94 23.77
N LEU A 93 -4.83 17.81 23.12
CA LEU A 93 -6.07 18.43 23.58
C LEU A 93 -6.51 17.87 24.94
N ALA A 94 -6.46 16.54 25.12
CA ALA A 94 -6.76 15.92 26.41
C ALA A 94 -5.82 16.43 27.51
N LYS A 95 -4.52 16.59 27.21
CA LYS A 95 -3.57 17.13 28.18
C LYS A 95 -3.81 18.61 28.49
N ALA A 96 -4.15 19.41 27.50
CA ALA A 96 -4.48 20.82 27.68
C ALA A 96 -5.73 20.98 28.56
N MET A 97 -6.76 20.17 28.35
CA MET A 97 -7.98 20.19 29.17
C MET A 97 -7.69 19.88 30.65
N GLU A 98 -6.81 18.92 30.97
CA GLU A 98 -6.39 18.69 32.36
C GLU A 98 -5.73 19.93 32.99
N GLY A 99 -4.97 20.69 32.20
CA GLY A 99 -4.33 21.92 32.69
C GLY A 99 -5.33 23.02 33.06
N TRP A 100 -6.51 23.03 32.43
CA TRP A 100 -7.53 24.07 32.63
C TRP A 100 -8.56 23.69 33.69
N PHE A 101 -8.98 22.42 33.69
CA PHE A 101 -10.07 21.92 34.55
C PHE A 101 -9.56 21.08 35.74
N GLY A 102 -8.25 20.89 35.87
CA GLY A 102 -7.65 19.99 36.84
C GLY A 102 -7.70 18.52 36.40
N TYR A 103 -7.42 17.61 37.33
CA TYR A 103 -7.38 16.18 37.02
C TYR A 103 -8.77 15.65 36.63
N VAL A 104 -8.92 15.30 35.35
CA VAL A 104 -10.13 14.66 34.80
C VAL A 104 -9.74 13.25 34.34
N PRO A 105 -10.22 12.18 35.00
CA PRO A 105 -9.81 10.80 34.69
C PRO A 105 -9.94 10.40 33.21
N VAL A 106 -11.00 10.89 32.54
CA VAL A 106 -11.25 10.64 31.11
C VAL A 106 -10.18 11.26 30.22
N CYS A 107 -9.67 12.45 30.55
CA CYS A 107 -8.60 13.11 29.79
C CYS A 107 -7.29 12.33 29.91
N GLY A 108 -6.97 11.83 31.11
CA GLY A 108 -5.81 10.97 31.32
C GLY A 108 -5.87 9.67 30.53
N GLU A 109 -7.05 9.05 30.43
CA GLU A 109 -7.26 7.87 29.58
C GLU A 109 -7.13 8.20 28.09
N LEU A 110 -7.78 9.26 27.61
CA LEU A 110 -7.71 9.70 26.22
C LEU A 110 -6.28 10.01 25.78
N LEU A 111 -5.49 10.67 26.65
CA LEU A 111 -4.09 10.95 26.44
C LEU A 111 -3.30 9.65 26.23
N ARG A 112 -3.43 8.67 27.14
CA ARG A 112 -2.72 7.39 27.05
C ARG A 112 -3.12 6.59 25.81
N ILE A 113 -4.42 6.52 25.52
CA ILE A 113 -4.96 5.80 24.36
C ILE A 113 -4.41 6.40 23.06
N ASN A 114 -4.53 7.72 22.89
CA ASN A 114 -4.18 8.37 21.63
C ASN A 114 -2.67 8.47 21.41
N LEU A 115 -1.86 8.64 22.48
CA LEU A 115 -0.41 8.50 22.36
C LEU A 115 -0.03 7.07 21.99
N GLY A 116 -0.60 6.07 22.66
CA GLY A 116 -0.39 4.67 22.32
C GLY A 116 -0.74 4.36 20.87
N LEU A 117 -1.89 4.86 20.39
CA LEU A 117 -2.35 4.69 19.02
C LEU A 117 -1.42 5.37 18.01
N ALA A 118 -0.97 6.60 18.29
CA ALA A 118 -0.03 7.33 17.43
C ALA A 118 1.33 6.64 17.35
N PHE A 119 1.94 6.31 18.51
CA PHE A 119 3.26 5.68 18.56
C PHE A 119 3.25 4.30 17.93
N PHE A 120 2.24 3.48 18.24
CA PHE A 120 2.12 2.15 17.67
C PHE A 120 1.96 2.22 16.15
N ASN A 121 1.06 3.05 15.64
CA ASN A 121 0.87 3.18 14.20
C ASN A 121 2.05 3.85 13.49
N LEU A 122 2.89 4.65 14.14
CA LEU A 122 4.09 5.23 13.54
C LEU A 122 5.28 4.26 13.46
N LEU A 123 5.20 3.07 14.09
CA LEU A 123 6.25 2.07 13.94
C LEU A 123 6.46 1.74 12.45
N PRO A 124 7.71 1.64 11.97
CA PRO A 124 8.03 1.40 10.56
C PRO A 124 7.81 -0.07 10.17
N LEU A 125 6.67 -0.65 10.55
CA LEU A 125 6.30 -2.04 10.41
C LEU A 125 5.00 -2.13 9.61
N PHE A 126 5.02 -2.86 8.50
CA PHE A 126 3.85 -3.09 7.67
C PHE A 126 2.94 -4.15 8.31
N PRO A 127 1.61 -3.96 8.40
CA PRO A 127 0.79 -2.99 7.68
C PRO A 127 0.44 -1.70 8.45
N LEU A 128 1.14 -1.38 9.55
CA LEU A 128 0.91 -0.13 10.30
C LEU A 128 1.21 1.09 9.41
N ASP A 129 0.69 2.25 9.79
CA ASP A 129 0.83 3.47 9.00
C ASP A 129 2.27 3.89 8.78
N GLY A 130 3.13 3.78 9.78
CA GLY A 130 4.57 4.02 9.67
C GLY A 130 5.25 3.07 8.70
N GLY A 131 4.78 1.81 8.62
CA GLY A 131 5.17 0.86 7.58
C GLY A 131 4.74 1.29 6.18
N ARG A 132 3.55 1.88 6.03
CA ARG A 132 3.05 2.46 4.76
C ARG A 132 3.84 3.72 4.37
N VAL A 133 4.20 4.56 5.33
CA VAL A 133 5.08 5.73 5.12
C VAL A 133 6.47 5.28 4.67
N LEU A 134 7.07 4.30 5.35
CA LEU A 134 8.35 3.70 4.94
C LEU A 134 8.25 3.15 3.52
N ARG A 135 7.18 2.42 3.23
CA ARG A 135 6.94 1.84 1.90
C ARG A 135 6.82 2.92 0.83
N ALA A 136 6.06 3.98 1.08
CA ALA A 136 5.94 5.12 0.16
C ALA A 136 7.29 5.81 -0.08
N PHE A 137 8.07 6.05 0.98
CA PHE A 137 9.41 6.63 0.86
C PHE A 137 10.32 5.76 -0.03
N LEU A 138 10.40 4.46 0.24
CA LEU A 138 11.19 3.52 -0.55
C LEU A 138 10.68 3.39 -1.99
N ALA A 139 9.37 3.46 -2.20
CA ALA A 139 8.76 3.34 -3.53
C ALA A 139 9.18 4.47 -4.47
N THR A 140 9.48 5.65 -3.93
CA THR A 140 9.95 6.80 -4.72
C THR A 140 11.26 6.51 -5.45
N ALA A 141 12.15 5.71 -4.85
CA ALA A 141 13.46 5.39 -5.42
C ALA A 141 13.52 4.01 -6.12
N ARG A 142 12.77 3.02 -5.60
CA ARG A 142 12.94 1.59 -5.99
C ARG A 142 11.70 0.96 -6.62
N GLY A 143 10.61 1.71 -6.77
CA GLY A 143 9.32 1.19 -7.19
C GLY A 143 8.58 0.44 -6.06
N TYR A 144 7.27 0.36 -6.19
CA TYR A 144 6.38 -0.05 -5.10
C TYR A 144 6.55 -1.53 -4.73
N THR A 145 6.75 -2.41 -5.72
CA THR A 145 6.95 -3.85 -5.49
C THR A 145 8.15 -4.16 -4.62
N VAL A 146 9.27 -3.48 -4.87
CA VAL A 146 10.49 -3.65 -4.08
C VAL A 146 10.30 -3.05 -2.69
N ALA A 147 9.67 -1.86 -2.61
CA ALA A 147 9.36 -1.20 -1.35
C ALA A 147 8.45 -2.05 -0.45
N THR A 148 7.36 -2.62 -0.98
CA THR A 148 6.48 -3.55 -0.25
C THR A 148 7.28 -4.71 0.30
N ARG A 149 8.09 -5.36 -0.55
CA ARG A 149 8.89 -6.52 -0.13
C ARG A 149 9.86 -6.14 0.98
N GLN A 150 10.49 -4.97 0.92
CA GLN A 150 11.41 -4.49 1.95
C GLN A 150 10.69 -4.18 3.27
N ALA A 151 9.57 -3.46 3.23
CA ALA A 151 8.77 -3.14 4.42
C ALA A 151 8.22 -4.41 5.10
N VAL A 152 7.71 -5.37 4.32
CA VAL A 152 7.24 -6.67 4.84
C VAL A 152 8.39 -7.48 5.44
N ARG A 153 9.55 -7.54 4.77
CA ARG A 153 10.74 -8.22 5.32
C ARG A 153 11.17 -7.62 6.65
N LEU A 154 11.29 -6.29 6.73
CA LEU A 154 11.63 -5.59 7.96
C LEU A 154 10.67 -5.97 9.09
N THR A 155 9.37 -5.97 8.80
CA THR A 155 8.34 -6.36 9.77
C THR A 155 8.54 -7.80 10.26
N LYS A 156 8.76 -8.74 9.34
CA LYS A 156 9.00 -10.14 9.69
C LYS A 156 10.26 -10.31 10.54
N TYR A 157 11.35 -9.61 10.23
CA TYR A 157 12.57 -9.63 11.04
C TYR A 157 12.34 -9.08 12.45
N VAL A 158 11.69 -7.92 12.55
CA VAL A 158 11.39 -7.30 13.86
C VAL A 158 10.48 -8.19 14.69
N VAL A 159 9.46 -8.80 14.09
CA VAL A 159 8.59 -9.76 14.80
C VAL A 159 9.36 -11.02 15.21
N ALA A 160 10.17 -11.59 14.31
CA ALA A 160 10.93 -12.81 14.59
C ALA A 160 11.92 -12.64 15.75
N LEU A 161 12.51 -11.44 15.90
CA LEU A 161 13.37 -11.10 17.05
C LEU A 161 12.55 -10.71 18.29
N GLY A 162 11.43 -10.03 18.10
CA GLY A 162 10.57 -9.54 19.17
C GLY A 162 9.86 -10.66 19.96
N ILE A 163 9.49 -11.76 19.29
CA ILE A 163 8.83 -12.89 19.96
C ILE A 163 9.77 -13.53 21.02
N PRO A 164 10.99 -14.02 20.69
CA PRO A 164 11.93 -14.50 21.69
C PRO A 164 12.26 -13.44 22.74
N ALA A 165 12.55 -12.20 22.31
CA ALA A 165 12.85 -11.11 23.24
C ALA A 165 11.73 -10.90 24.27
N SER A 166 10.46 -11.06 23.87
CA SER A 166 9.32 -10.96 24.80
C SER A 166 9.29 -12.06 25.86
N PHE A 167 9.96 -13.20 25.66
CA PHE A 167 10.09 -14.25 26.69
C PHE A 167 11.37 -14.14 27.51
N PHE A 168 12.42 -13.51 26.96
CA PHE A 168 13.74 -13.38 27.59
C PHE A 168 14.03 -11.99 28.18
N LEU A 169 13.04 -11.08 28.21
CA LEU A 169 13.12 -9.84 28.97
C LEU A 169 13.43 -10.17 30.44
N ALA A 170 14.29 -9.35 31.06
CA ALA A 170 14.96 -9.64 32.33
C ALA A 170 14.01 -10.24 33.39
N PRO A 171 14.47 -11.22 34.20
CA PRO A 171 13.68 -11.78 35.28
C PRO A 171 13.08 -10.67 36.16
N GLY A 172 11.75 -10.60 36.23
CA GLY A 172 11.03 -9.57 36.99
C GLY A 172 10.38 -8.45 36.18
N THR A 173 10.61 -8.34 34.87
CA THR A 173 9.82 -7.41 34.03
C THR A 173 8.50 -8.07 33.62
N PRO A 174 7.33 -7.53 33.99
CA PRO A 174 6.05 -8.06 33.55
C PRO A 174 5.88 -7.79 32.06
N VAL A 175 6.04 -8.84 31.24
CA VAL A 175 5.73 -8.75 29.82
C VAL A 175 4.22 -8.86 29.66
N PRO A 176 3.56 -7.91 28.98
CA PRO A 176 2.13 -8.00 28.79
C PRO A 176 1.77 -9.27 28.01
N PHE A 177 0.88 -10.10 28.55
CA PHE A 177 0.50 -11.39 27.97
C PHE A 177 0.01 -11.28 26.51
N TYR A 178 -0.54 -10.12 26.12
CA TYR A 178 -1.02 -9.86 24.75
C TYR A 178 0.10 -9.57 23.73
N LEU A 179 1.33 -9.27 24.16
CA LEU A 179 2.41 -8.83 23.27
C LEU A 179 2.83 -9.90 22.24
N PRO A 180 3.03 -11.19 22.59
CA PRO A 180 3.32 -12.23 21.61
C PRO A 180 2.19 -12.41 20.60
N PHE A 181 0.93 -12.34 21.03
CA PHE A 181 -0.24 -12.43 20.15
C PHE A 181 -0.30 -11.25 19.16
N LEU A 182 0.00 -10.04 19.63
CA LEU A 182 0.10 -8.85 18.78
C LEU A 182 1.20 -8.99 17.72
N LEU A 183 2.36 -9.52 18.10
CA LEU A 183 3.47 -9.78 17.18
C LEU A 183 3.11 -10.83 16.13
N VAL A 184 2.48 -11.94 16.54
CA VAL A 184 1.98 -12.97 15.62
C VAL A 184 0.93 -12.39 14.66
N PHE A 185 -0.01 -11.58 15.17
CA PHE A 185 -0.97 -10.88 14.33
C PHE A 185 -0.28 -10.00 13.29
N LEU A 186 0.73 -9.22 13.69
CA LEU A 186 1.51 -8.37 12.79
C LEU A 186 2.24 -9.18 11.71
N TYR A 187 2.83 -10.33 12.08
CA TYR A 187 3.47 -11.24 11.12
C TYR A 187 2.49 -11.76 10.06
N LEU A 188 1.30 -12.17 10.48
CA LEU A 188 0.26 -12.68 9.59
C LEU A 188 -0.34 -11.56 8.71
N ALA A 189 -0.50 -10.37 9.27
CA ALA A 189 -1.07 -9.22 8.57
C ALA A 189 -0.11 -8.67 7.50
N ALA A 190 1.21 -8.71 7.74
CA ALA A 190 2.22 -8.24 6.80
C ALA A 190 2.23 -8.99 5.45
N GLY A 191 1.73 -10.24 5.42
CA GLY A 191 1.76 -11.09 4.23
C GLY A 191 0.60 -10.94 3.25
N LYS A 192 -0.45 -10.17 3.58
CA LYS A 192 -1.75 -10.23 2.87
C LYS A 192 -1.90 -9.31 1.64
N GLU A 193 -0.87 -8.58 1.21
CA GLU A 193 -1.01 -7.60 0.13
C GLU A 193 -0.82 -8.25 -1.26
N ASN A 194 -1.90 -8.41 -2.02
CA ASN A 194 -1.83 -8.86 -3.40
C ASN A 194 -1.66 -7.67 -4.36
N LEU A 195 -0.41 -7.37 -4.73
CA LEU A 195 -0.06 -6.27 -5.64
C LEU A 195 -0.83 -6.31 -6.98
N PHE A 196 -1.15 -7.51 -7.48
CA PHE A 196 -1.88 -7.69 -8.73
C PHE A 196 -3.31 -7.14 -8.67
N TYR A 197 -4.06 -7.40 -7.60
CA TYR A 197 -5.42 -6.86 -7.43
C TYR A 197 -5.40 -5.33 -7.26
N ALA A 198 -4.38 -4.79 -6.60
CA ALA A 198 -4.20 -3.36 -6.45
C ALA A 198 -3.94 -2.67 -7.80
N TYR A 199 -3.08 -3.26 -8.65
CA TYR A 199 -2.81 -2.79 -10.01
C TYR A 199 -4.07 -2.78 -10.89
N TRP A 200 -4.84 -3.87 -10.90
CA TRP A 200 -6.04 -3.98 -11.74
C TRP A 200 -7.09 -2.92 -11.39
N ARG A 201 -7.36 -2.69 -10.10
CA ARG A 201 -8.30 -1.63 -9.69
C ARG A 201 -7.83 -0.23 -10.06
N GLN A 202 -6.53 0.01 -10.12
CA GLN A 202 -5.98 1.29 -10.55
C GLN A 202 -6.20 1.52 -12.05
N LYS A 203 -5.99 0.49 -12.88
CA LYS A 203 -6.25 0.55 -14.33
C LYS A 203 -7.70 0.94 -14.63
N ASP A 204 -8.65 0.24 -14.02
CA ASP A 204 -10.09 0.51 -14.24
C ASP A 204 -10.46 1.95 -13.87
N ARG A 205 -9.82 2.50 -12.83
CA ARG A 205 -9.99 3.90 -12.43
C ARG A 205 -9.46 4.86 -13.50
N LYS A 206 -8.24 4.67 -13.99
CA LYS A 206 -7.64 5.56 -15.02
C LYS A 206 -8.53 5.65 -16.24
N LEU A 207 -9.05 4.51 -16.71
CA LEU A 207 -9.96 4.43 -17.84
C LEU A 207 -11.28 5.14 -17.57
N ARG A 208 -11.85 5.01 -16.36
CA ARG A 208 -13.06 5.75 -15.97
C ARG A 208 -12.82 7.26 -15.92
N VAL A 209 -11.70 7.72 -15.35
CA VAL A 209 -11.36 9.16 -15.30
C VAL A 209 -11.19 9.72 -16.71
N LEU A 210 -10.54 8.97 -17.61
CA LEU A 210 -10.40 9.34 -19.02
C LEU A 210 -11.76 9.44 -19.72
N LYS A 211 -12.69 8.52 -19.44
CA LYS A 211 -14.06 8.57 -19.97
C LYS A 211 -14.88 9.73 -19.42
N GLU A 212 -14.77 10.03 -18.12
CA GLU A 212 -15.56 11.07 -17.45
C GLU A 212 -15.06 12.49 -17.76
N LYS A 213 -13.73 12.69 -17.74
CA LYS A 213 -13.11 14.01 -17.91
C LYS A 213 -12.61 14.29 -19.32
N GLY A 214 -12.53 13.27 -20.18
CA GLY A 214 -11.98 13.36 -21.53
C GLY A 214 -10.46 13.56 -21.60
N LEU A 215 -9.79 13.77 -20.46
CA LEU A 215 -8.34 14.02 -20.40
C LEU A 215 -7.73 13.38 -19.15
N LEU A 216 -6.51 12.84 -19.32
CA LEU A 216 -5.72 12.24 -18.25
C LEU A 216 -4.24 12.56 -18.50
N PRO A 217 -3.49 13.05 -17.52
CA PRO A 217 -2.05 13.27 -17.68
C PRO A 217 -1.37 11.95 -18.06
N ALA A 218 -0.51 11.99 -19.08
CA ALA A 218 0.20 10.83 -19.57
C ALA A 218 1.71 10.98 -19.35
N ARG A 219 2.35 9.94 -18.84
CA ARG A 219 3.79 9.84 -18.68
C ARG A 219 4.36 8.94 -19.78
N VAL A 220 5.33 9.47 -20.50
CA VAL A 220 6.00 8.76 -21.58
C VAL A 220 7.31 8.17 -21.06
N TRP A 221 7.47 6.86 -21.22
CA TRP A 221 8.67 6.11 -20.84
C TRP A 221 9.40 5.62 -22.08
N LEU A 222 10.71 5.79 -22.13
CA LEU A 222 11.55 5.26 -23.21
C LEU A 222 12.19 3.95 -22.75
N ILE A 223 11.96 2.85 -23.49
CA ILE A 223 12.37 1.50 -23.09
C ILE A 223 13.20 0.84 -24.19
N ASP A 224 14.30 0.20 -23.81
CA ASP A 224 15.08 -0.68 -24.70
C ASP A 224 14.23 -1.92 -25.02
N ALA A 225 14.07 -2.20 -26.31
CA ALA A 225 13.27 -3.32 -26.80
C ALA A 225 13.71 -4.70 -26.28
N LYS A 226 14.94 -4.85 -25.76
CA LYS A 226 15.40 -6.10 -25.13
C LYS A 226 14.87 -6.34 -23.73
N ARG A 227 14.39 -5.31 -23.05
CA ARG A 227 13.92 -5.44 -21.67
C ARG A 227 12.70 -6.37 -21.62
N ARG A 228 12.59 -7.16 -20.54
CA ARG A 228 11.43 -8.03 -20.33
C ARG A 228 10.20 -7.21 -19.94
N SER A 229 9.03 -7.60 -20.43
CA SER A 229 7.75 -6.92 -20.15
C SER A 229 7.41 -6.94 -18.65
N GLY A 230 7.65 -8.06 -17.96
CA GLY A 230 7.42 -8.19 -16.52
C GLY A 230 8.25 -7.22 -15.66
N GLU A 231 9.41 -6.78 -16.12
CA GLU A 231 10.23 -5.79 -15.41
C GLU A 231 9.64 -4.38 -15.48
N VAL A 232 8.73 -4.13 -16.41
CA VAL A 232 8.15 -2.80 -16.65
C VAL A 232 6.83 -2.61 -15.89
N LEU A 233 6.14 -3.70 -15.55
CA LEU A 233 4.91 -3.64 -14.75
C LEU A 233 5.05 -2.82 -13.44
N PRO A 234 6.17 -2.88 -12.69
CA PRO A 234 6.37 -2.02 -11.52
C PRO A 234 6.47 -0.51 -11.85
N PHE A 235 6.67 -0.13 -13.11
CA PHE A 235 6.78 1.27 -13.55
C PHE A 235 5.50 1.81 -14.18
N LEU A 236 4.49 0.96 -14.45
CA LEU A 236 3.16 1.34 -14.96
C LEU A 236 2.21 1.82 -13.84
N GLN A 237 2.82 2.36 -12.79
CA GLN A 237 2.23 2.58 -11.49
C GLN A 237 1.97 4.09 -11.30
N GLY A 238 0.77 4.46 -10.85
CA GLY A 238 0.44 5.84 -10.48
C GLY A 238 -0.88 6.38 -11.03
N LYS A 239 -1.08 7.70 -10.92
CA LYS A 239 -2.28 8.40 -11.42
C LYS A 239 -2.24 8.71 -12.91
N ASP A 240 -1.04 8.76 -13.48
CA ASP A 240 -0.81 9.11 -14.88
C ASP A 240 -1.08 7.89 -15.77
N TYR A 241 -1.47 8.12 -17.02
CA TYR A 241 -1.51 7.08 -18.05
C TYR A 241 -0.09 6.81 -18.56
N HIS A 242 0.33 5.56 -18.68
CA HIS A 242 1.70 5.25 -19.11
C HIS A 242 1.72 4.89 -20.59
N LEU A 243 2.53 5.62 -21.36
CA LEU A 243 2.85 5.31 -22.75
C LEU A 243 4.32 4.91 -22.84
N LEU A 244 4.59 3.76 -23.46
CA LEU A 244 5.95 3.21 -23.55
C LEU A 244 6.44 3.30 -24.98
N LEU A 245 7.46 4.10 -25.22
CA LEU A 245 8.13 4.20 -26.51
C LEU A 245 9.29 3.20 -26.57
N LEU A 246 9.30 2.39 -27.63
CA LEU A 246 10.33 1.39 -27.86
C LEU A 246 11.47 1.96 -28.69
N ARG A 247 12.66 1.83 -28.13
CA ARG A 247 13.92 2.27 -28.75
C ARG A 247 14.76 1.05 -29.16
N ASP A 248 15.33 1.14 -30.35
CA ASP A 248 16.35 0.20 -30.85
C ASP A 248 17.77 0.60 -30.39
N ARG A 249 18.74 -0.32 -30.50
CA ARG A 249 20.18 -0.10 -30.22
C ARG A 249 20.74 1.13 -30.91
N LYS A 250 20.26 1.47 -32.11
CA LYS A 250 20.69 2.65 -32.89
C LYS A 250 20.06 3.98 -32.44
N GLY A 251 19.25 3.99 -31.37
CA GLY A 251 18.60 5.20 -30.89
C GLY A 251 17.24 5.53 -31.51
N ARG A 252 16.82 4.76 -32.51
CA ARG A 252 15.56 5.01 -33.23
C ARG A 252 14.37 4.50 -32.45
N ILE A 253 13.31 5.31 -32.39
CA ILE A 253 12.01 4.91 -31.83
C ILE A 253 11.22 4.26 -32.97
N PHE A 254 10.77 3.02 -32.78
CA PHE A 254 10.11 2.25 -33.84
C PHE A 254 8.69 1.80 -33.50
N GLY A 255 8.24 2.02 -32.26
CA GLY A 255 6.94 1.57 -31.81
C GLY A 255 6.58 2.11 -30.43
N PHE A 256 5.33 1.89 -30.03
CA PHE A 256 4.86 2.22 -28.71
C PHE A 256 3.89 1.18 -28.17
N PHE A 257 3.82 1.06 -26.85
CA PHE A 257 2.83 0.25 -26.14
C PHE A 257 1.99 1.13 -25.22
N LYS A 258 0.69 0.86 -25.20
CA LYS A 258 -0.25 1.43 -24.24
C LYS A 258 -0.27 0.58 -22.97
N GLU A 259 -0.59 1.19 -21.84
CA GLU A 259 -0.73 0.48 -20.56
C GLU A 259 -1.76 -0.67 -20.62
N GLU A 260 -2.85 -0.48 -21.37
CA GLU A 260 -3.90 -1.49 -21.58
C GLU A 260 -3.38 -2.77 -22.25
N GLU A 261 -2.47 -2.62 -23.22
CA GLU A 261 -1.92 -3.73 -24.00
C GLU A 261 -1.02 -4.63 -23.15
N LEU A 262 -0.41 -4.07 -22.10
CA LEU A 262 0.47 -4.81 -21.19
C LEU A 262 -0.28 -5.49 -20.07
N SER A 263 -1.43 -4.94 -19.68
CA SER A 263 -2.27 -5.52 -18.64
C SER A 263 -2.92 -6.85 -19.02
N GLY A 264 -3.04 -7.15 -20.32
CA GLY A 264 -3.57 -8.43 -20.82
C GLY A 264 -2.54 -9.56 -20.86
N LEU A 265 -1.27 -9.29 -20.54
CA LEU A 265 -0.21 -10.30 -20.63
C LEU A 265 -0.30 -11.29 -19.45
N SER A 266 -0.39 -12.58 -19.78
CA SER A 266 -0.32 -13.69 -18.81
C SER A 266 1.13 -14.07 -18.49
N GLY A 267 1.34 -14.93 -17.48
CA GLY A 267 2.65 -15.26 -16.91
C GLY A 267 3.74 -15.64 -17.91
N GLU A 268 3.41 -16.33 -19.00
CA GLU A 268 4.39 -16.68 -20.05
C GLU A 268 4.88 -15.44 -20.82
N ASN A 269 3.97 -14.52 -21.13
CA ASN A 269 4.26 -13.30 -21.90
C ASN A 269 5.02 -12.24 -21.07
N LEU A 270 5.02 -12.36 -19.74
CA LEU A 270 5.80 -11.49 -18.85
C LEU A 270 7.31 -11.77 -18.91
N SER A 271 7.70 -12.94 -19.41
CA SER A 271 9.11 -13.31 -19.62
C SER A 271 9.66 -12.81 -20.96
N LEU A 272 8.78 -12.45 -21.91
CA LEU A 272 9.15 -12.02 -23.25
C LEU A 272 9.72 -10.60 -23.25
N SER A 273 10.60 -10.33 -24.23
CA SER A 273 11.10 -8.98 -24.49
C SER A 273 10.05 -8.13 -25.21
N PHE A 274 10.10 -6.81 -25.02
CA PHE A 274 9.23 -5.88 -25.74
C PHE A 274 9.37 -5.99 -27.26
N TYR A 275 10.55 -6.37 -27.76
CA TYR A 275 10.77 -6.65 -29.17
C TYR A 275 9.94 -7.84 -29.67
N ARG A 276 9.93 -8.97 -28.94
CA ARG A 276 9.11 -10.13 -29.31
C ARG A 276 7.62 -9.80 -29.27
N LEU A 277 7.17 -9.13 -28.20
CA LEU A 277 5.77 -8.68 -28.09
C LEU A 277 5.38 -7.74 -29.24
N TRP A 278 6.30 -6.89 -29.70
CA TRP A 278 6.06 -6.01 -30.84
C TRP A 278 5.93 -6.78 -32.17
N LEU A 279 6.75 -7.83 -32.37
CA LEU A 279 6.65 -8.70 -33.54
C LEU A 279 5.35 -9.51 -33.53
N GLU A 280 4.97 -10.09 -32.39
CA GLU A 280 3.70 -10.82 -32.23
C GLU A 280 2.50 -9.91 -32.53
N ARG A 281 2.51 -8.68 -31.99
CA ARG A 281 1.50 -7.66 -32.29
C ARG A 281 1.40 -7.32 -33.79
N LYS A 282 2.52 -7.30 -34.51
CA LYS A 282 2.53 -7.08 -35.96
C LYS A 282 2.07 -8.32 -36.73
N GLY A 283 2.42 -9.51 -36.24
CA GLY A 283 2.00 -10.79 -36.82
C GLY A 283 0.50 -11.06 -36.67
N GLU A 284 -0.12 -10.65 -35.56
CA GLU A 284 -1.57 -10.76 -35.36
C GLU A 284 -2.38 -9.80 -36.24
N LYS A 285 -1.81 -8.65 -36.63
CA LYS A 285 -2.45 -7.68 -37.55
C LYS A 285 -2.13 -7.92 -39.03
N GLY A 286 -1.26 -8.87 -39.35
CA GLY A 286 -0.83 -9.17 -40.71
C GLY A 286 -0.96 -10.66 -40.98
N GLY A 287 -2.07 -11.06 -41.59
CA GLY A 287 -2.21 -12.40 -42.14
C GLY A 287 -1.01 -12.73 -43.05
N LYS A 288 -0.40 -13.89 -42.79
CA LYS A 288 0.57 -14.63 -43.61
C LYS A 288 1.76 -13.84 -44.18
N GLY A 289 2.95 -14.25 -43.73
CA GLY A 289 4.14 -14.32 -44.59
C GLY A 289 5.22 -13.28 -44.32
N GLY A 290 6.38 -13.74 -43.85
CA GLY A 290 7.58 -12.90 -43.79
C GLY A 290 8.63 -13.46 -42.83
N LYS A 291 9.47 -14.37 -43.32
CA LYS A 291 10.70 -14.82 -42.65
C LYS A 291 11.61 -13.64 -42.30
N GLY A 292 12.24 -13.72 -41.12
CA GLY A 292 13.50 -13.03 -40.83
C GLY A 292 13.45 -12.14 -39.59
N ASP A 293 14.27 -12.47 -38.60
CA ASP A 293 14.56 -11.62 -37.45
C ASP A 293 15.59 -10.53 -37.88
N PRO A 294 15.21 -9.24 -37.99
CA PRO A 294 16.16 -8.18 -38.34
C PRO A 294 17.21 -7.90 -37.25
N PHE A 295 17.14 -8.57 -36.09
CA PHE A 295 18.11 -8.39 -35.00
C PHE A 295 19.40 -9.22 -35.13
N PHE A 296 19.46 -10.19 -36.05
CA PHE A 296 20.60 -11.11 -36.17
C PHE A 296 21.33 -11.11 -37.52
N LEU A 297 20.98 -10.25 -38.47
CA LEU A 297 21.67 -10.21 -39.76
C LEU A 297 22.77 -9.15 -39.82
N SER A 298 23.98 -9.66 -40.13
CA SER A 298 25.20 -8.98 -40.57
C SER A 298 26.19 -8.49 -39.49
N LYS A 299 27.09 -9.40 -39.08
CA LYS A 299 28.51 -9.37 -39.48
C LYS A 299 29.19 -10.70 -39.14
N LYS A 300 29.12 -11.66 -40.07
CA LYS A 300 30.27 -12.53 -40.38
C LYS A 300 30.75 -12.03 -41.73
N VAL A 301 31.84 -11.28 -41.72
CA VAL A 301 32.64 -11.05 -42.91
C VAL A 301 33.50 -12.31 -42.99
N ASP A 302 33.28 -13.08 -44.06
CA ASP A 302 34.13 -14.21 -44.40
C ASP A 302 35.54 -13.68 -44.73
N ASN A 303 36.53 -14.29 -44.09
CA ASN A 303 37.93 -14.18 -44.44
C ASN A 303 38.19 -14.99 -45.70
N PRO A 304 39.09 -14.55 -46.57
CA PRO A 304 40.24 -15.38 -46.93
C PRO A 304 41.44 -14.99 -46.08
#